data_AF-A0A7X6YWN2-F1
#
_entry.id   AF-A0A7X6YWN2-F1
#
_cell.length_a   1.000
_cell.length_b   1.000
_cell.length_c   1.000
_cell.angle_alpha   90.00
_cell.angle_beta   90.00
_cell.angle_gamma   90.00
#
_symmetry.space_group_name_H-M   'P 1'
#
loop_
_entity.id
_entity.type
_entity.pdbx_description
1 polymer ?
#
loop_
_entity_poly.entity_id
_entity_poly.type
_entity_poly.pdbx_seq_one_letter_code
_entity_poly.pdbx_strand_id
1 'polypeptide(L)' 'MDPEKLMTELSSQLSATLKAMAKAKTVEEKKQYSEIVKNLSESLGVFLTMLSDLAPYGYDEDDEDDEI' A
#
# COMPACT_ATOMS: atom_id res chain seq x y z
N MET A 1 14.54 3.21 1.34
CA MET A 1 13.14 3.07 0.88
C MET A 1 12.29 3.51 2.05
N ASP A 2 11.28 4.35 1.84
CA ASP A 2 10.41 4.83 2.92
C ASP A 2 9.08 4.03 2.86
N PRO A 3 8.86 3.11 3.81
CA PRO A 3 7.63 2.32 3.92
C PRO A 3 6.35 3.15 4.08
N GLU A 4 6.37 4.26 4.80
CA GLU A 4 5.18 5.11 4.93
C GLU A 4 4.81 5.75 3.59
N LYS A 5 5.83 6.21 2.86
CA LYS A 5 5.66 6.73 1.51
C LYS A 5 5.14 5.67 0.55
N LEU A 6 5.70 4.45 0.58
CA LEU A 6 5.25 3.33 -0.25
C LEU A 6 3.81 2.92 0.07
N MET A 7 3.45 2.82 1.35
CA MET A 7 2.09 2.52 1.80
C MET A 7 1.10 3.58 1.30
N THR A 8 1.46 4.85 1.42
CA THR A 8 0.65 5.99 0.97
C THR A 8 0.44 5.97 -0.54
N GLU A 9 1.50 5.75 -1.31
CA GLU A 9 1.44 5.69 -2.77
C GLU A 9 0.59 4.50 -3.26
N LEU A 10 0.78 3.30 -2.70
CA LEU A 10 -0.01 2.11 -3.04
C LEU A 10 -1.49 2.29 -2.69
N SER A 11 -1.78 2.82 -1.50
CA SER A 11 -3.15 3.06 -1.04
C SER A 11 -3.86 4.11 -1.90
N SER A 12 -3.14 5.17 -2.30
CA SER A 12 -3.66 6.21 -3.19
C SER A 12 -4.00 5.63 -4.57
N GLN A 13 -3.10 4.84 -5.16
CA GLN A 13 -3.33 4.18 -6.45
C GLN A 13 -4.51 3.21 -6.40
N LEU A 14 -4.63 2.42 -5.32
CA LEU A 14 -5.75 1.50 -5.13
C LEU A 14 -7.08 2.27 -5.05
N SER A 15 -7.15 3.34 -4.27
CA SER A 15 -8.32 4.20 -4.14
C SER A 15 -8.70 4.86 -5.48
N ALA A 16 -7.73 5.39 -6.21
CA ALA A 16 -7.95 6.00 -7.53
C ALA A 16 -8.48 4.97 -8.54
N THR A 17 -7.89 3.78 -8.57
CA THR A 17 -8.29 2.69 -9.47
C THR A 17 -9.69 2.19 -9.16
N LEU A 18 -10.03 2.00 -7.88
CA LEU A 18 -11.39 1.63 -7.46
C LEU A 18 -12.43 2.69 -7.89
N LYS A 19 -12.11 3.98 -7.75
CA LYS A 19 -12.97 5.08 -8.23
C LYS A 19 -13.13 5.06 -9.76
N ALA A 20 -12.08 4.73 -10.49
CA ALA A 20 -12.14 4.60 -11.95
C ALA A 20 -12.98 3.39 -12.36
N MET A 21 -12.79 2.24 -11.69
CA MET A 21 -13.60 1.03 -11.88
C MET A 21 -15.09 1.27 -11.63
N ALA A 22 -15.43 2.04 -10.58
CA ALA A 22 -16.80 2.40 -10.28
C ALA A 22 -17.46 3.25 -11.38
N LYS A 23 -16.66 3.99 -12.16
CA LYS A 23 -17.13 4.83 -13.27
C LYS A 23 -17.10 4.13 -14.63
N ALA A 24 -16.46 2.96 -14.72
CA ALA A 24 -16.33 2.18 -15.95
C ALA A 24 -17.71 1.72 -16.47
N LYS A 25 -17.94 1.92 -17.77
CA LYS A 25 -19.25 1.65 -18.39
C LYS A 25 -19.28 0.31 -19.11
N THR A 26 -18.12 -0.15 -19.58
CA THR A 26 -18.01 -1.39 -20.33
C THR A 26 -17.48 -2.54 -19.47
N VAL A 27 -17.78 -3.77 -19.87
CA VAL A 27 -17.24 -4.97 -19.21
C VAL A 27 -15.72 -5.03 -19.35
N GLU A 28 -15.19 -4.61 -20.50
CA GLU A 28 -13.76 -4.61 -20.77
C GLU A 28 -13.01 -3.63 -19.85
N GLU A 29 -13.48 -2.39 -19.72
CA GLU A 29 -12.91 -1.42 -18.78
C GLU A 29 -12.96 -1.94 -17.33
N LYS A 30 -14.08 -2.55 -16.92
CA LYS A 30 -14.22 -3.15 -15.58
C LYS A 30 -13.21 -4.28 -15.37
N LYS A 31 -12.98 -5.12 -16.38
CA LYS A 31 -11.99 -6.19 -16.32
C LYS A 31 -10.58 -5.63 -16.16
N GLN A 32 -10.20 -4.64 -16.98
CA GLN A 32 -8.90 -3.98 -16.89
C GLN A 32 -8.66 -3.37 -15.50
N TYR A 33 -9.64 -2.62 -14.97
CA TYR A 33 -9.51 -2.09 -13.62
C TYR A 33 -9.49 -3.17 -12.54
N SER A 34 -10.23 -4.27 -12.70
CA SER A 34 -10.19 -5.38 -11.74
C SER A 34 -8.82 -6.06 -11.66
N GLU A 35 -8.13 -6.18 -12.79
CA GLU A 35 -6.76 -6.72 -12.87
C GLU A 35 -5.78 -5.77 -12.16
N ILE A 36 -5.92 -4.46 -12.37
CA ILE A 36 -5.09 -3.46 -11.69
C ILE A 36 -5.35 -3.48 -10.17
N VAL A 37 -6.62 -3.50 -9.73
CA VAL A 37 -6.99 -3.58 -8.31
C VAL A 37 -6.41 -4.83 -7.67
N LYS A 38 -6.53 -5.98 -8.33
CA LYS A 38 -5.95 -7.24 -7.85
C LYS A 38 -4.44 -7.11 -7.64
N ASN A 39 -3.71 -6.64 -8.64
CA ASN A 39 -2.25 -6.50 -8.56
C ASN A 39 -1.82 -5.53 -7.45
N LEU A 40 -2.54 -4.41 -7.29
CA LEU A 40 -2.28 -3.44 -6.22
C LEU A 40 -2.56 -4.04 -4.83
N SER A 41 -3.64 -4.80 -4.67
CA SER A 41 -3.96 -5.48 -3.42
C SER A 41 -2.94 -6.57 -3.07
N GLU A 42 -2.48 -7.35 -4.06
CA GLU A 42 -1.41 -8.35 -3.86
C GLU A 42 -0.09 -7.67 -3.47
N SER A 43 0.27 -6.58 -4.13
CA SER A 43 1.47 -5.80 -3.82
C SER A 43 1.42 -5.20 -2.42
N LEU A 44 0.25 -4.66 -2.01
CA LEU A 44 0.04 -4.15 -0.66
C LEU A 44 0.14 -5.26 0.39
N GLY A 45 -0.42 -6.45 0.11
CA GLY A 45 -0.30 -7.61 1.00
C GLY A 45 1.15 -8.02 1.23
N VAL A 46 1.95 -8.14 0.17
CA VAL A 46 3.39 -8.43 0.27
C VAL A 46 4.12 -7.36 1.09
N PHE A 47 3.82 -6.09 0.83
CA PHE A 47 4.41 -4.98 1.57
C PHE A 47 4.06 -5.00 3.07
N LEU A 48 2.80 -5.30 3.42
CA LEU A 48 2.36 -5.45 4.81
C LEU A 48 3.00 -6.66 5.50
N THR A 49 3.22 -7.76 4.77
CA THR A 49 3.99 -8.91 5.27
C THR A 49 5.44 -8.50 5.57
N MET A 50 6.12 -7.81 4.64
CA MET A 50 7.47 -7.30 4.87
C MET A 50 7.55 -6.36 6.07
N LEU A 51 6.59 -5.45 6.23
CA LEU A 51 6.50 -4.56 7.40
C LEU A 51 6.31 -5.35 8.70
N SER A 52 5.45 -6.37 8.68
CA SER A 52 5.21 -7.22 9.86
C SER A 52 6.45 -8.04 10.25
N ASP A 53 7.24 -8.48 9.25
CA ASP A 53 8.50 -9.18 9.46
C ASP A 53 9.62 -8.22 9.97
N LEU A 54 9.53 -6.93 9.67
CA LEU A 54 10.44 -5.87 10.13
C LEU A 54 10.02 -5.27 11.49
N ALA A 55 8.75 -5.39 11.89
CA ALA A 55 8.25 -4.89 13.17
C ALA A 55 9.02 -5.36 14.41
N PRO A 56 9.57 -6.60 14.48
CA PRO A 56 10.42 -7.04 15.59
C PRO A 56 11.80 -6.38 15.64
N TYR A 57 12.22 -5.71 14.57
CA TYR A 57 13.57 -5.13 14.43
C TYR A 57 13.64 -3.64 14.75
N GLY A 58 12.54 -3.03 15.19
CA GLY A 58 12.50 -1.62 15.57
C GLY A 58 12.71 -0.69 14.37
N TYR A 59 11.71 0.13 14.08
CA TYR A 59 12.08 1.50 13.76
C TYR A 59 12.61 2.06 15.07
N ASP A 60 13.92 1.96 15.31
CA ASP A 60 14.57 2.76 16.34
C ASP A 60 14.39 4.23 15.91
N GLU A 61 13.24 4.82 16.28
CA GLU A 61 13.24 6.21 16.67
C GLU A 61 14.13 6.24 17.91
N ASP A 62 15.33 6.80 17.74
CA ASP A 62 16.22 7.16 18.82
C ASP A 62 15.45 8.11 19.78
N ASP A 63 14.68 7.54 20.71
CA ASP A 63 14.33 8.18 21.98
C ASP A 63 15.63 8.22 22.81
N GLU A 64 16.55 9.10 22.42
CA GLU A 64 17.53 9.66 23.35
C GLU A 64 16.76 10.53 24.35
N ASP A 65 16.05 9.87 25.27
CA ASP A 65 15.82 10.37 26.62
C ASP A 65 17.21 10.45 27.29
N ASP A 66 17.93 11.53 27.00
CA ASP A 66 19.05 11.99 27.83
C ASP A 66 18.49 12.41 29.21
N GLU A 67 18.30 11.44 30.10
CA GLU A 67 18.28 11.68 31.54
C GLU A 67 19.71 11.98 32.02
N ILE A 68 20.02 13.24 32.40
CA ILE A 68 20.69 13.62 33.69
C ILE A 68 20.25 15.03 34.10
#